data_AF-A0A7G9XVG4-F1
#
_entry.id   AF-A0A7G9XVG4-F1
#
_cell.length_a   1.000
_cell.length_b   1.000
_cell.length_c   1.000
_cell.angle_alpha   90.00
_cell.angle_beta   90.00
_cell.angle_gamma   90.00
#
_symmetry.space_group_name_H-M   'P 1'
#
loop_
_entity.id
_entity.type
_entity.pdbx_description
1 polymer ?
#
loop_
_entity_poly.entity_id
_entity_poly.type
_entity_poly.pdbx_seq_one_letter_code
_entity_poly.pdbx_strand_id
1 'polypeptide(L)'
;PEQFISYFTEDVGVNAFHAYWHMDYPFWANSKYYNVKFDRRGELFYYTQHQLMARYYLERLSNGLKEIKPFSYFETQSHIPGYEPSLRYPNGKEFPMRPEGVSILNNYHVEEVFALERRIHDAIDLGFVFGKDGQKISLKEKEGISILGDMIEGTEDSTNKQFYGSLYNMLRTVYGHYADPMYQYEVAPSVLEHFTTALRDPAYYTLYKRIDTLFKEYKKLMPEYTYDELTYPGVKVESVEIEKLVTYFEQLSTS
;
A
#
# COMPACT_ATOMS: atom_id res chain seq x y z
N PRO A 1 7.35 -15.27 -15.18
CA PRO A 1 5.95 -14.79 -15.38
C PRO A 1 5.76 -13.31 -15.06
N GLU A 2 6.26 -12.84 -13.90
CA GLU A 2 6.13 -11.44 -13.47
C GLU A 2 6.80 -10.43 -14.42
N GLN A 3 7.75 -10.85 -15.26
CA GLN A 3 8.37 -9.98 -16.28
C GLN A 3 7.38 -9.47 -17.34
N PHE A 4 6.27 -10.18 -17.61
CA PHE A 4 5.29 -9.76 -18.61
C PHE A 4 4.62 -8.43 -18.28
N ILE A 5 4.60 -8.04 -17.00
CA ILE A 5 4.00 -6.78 -16.53
C ILE A 5 5.05 -5.74 -16.14
N SER A 6 6.31 -5.95 -16.51
CA SER A 6 7.41 -5.01 -16.26
C SER A 6 7.16 -3.63 -16.87
N TYR A 7 6.43 -3.56 -17.98
CA TYR A 7 6.03 -2.28 -18.58
C TYR A 7 5.14 -1.43 -17.68
N PHE A 8 4.51 -2.01 -16.65
CA PHE A 8 3.72 -1.29 -15.66
C PHE A 8 4.52 -1.10 -14.37
N THR A 9 5.13 -2.17 -13.85
CA THR A 9 5.84 -2.10 -12.56
C THR A 9 7.12 -1.26 -12.65
N GLU A 10 7.79 -1.26 -13.81
CA GLU A 10 9.01 -0.50 -14.06
C GLU A 10 8.77 0.78 -14.88
N ASP A 11 7.51 1.15 -15.12
CA ASP A 11 7.20 2.42 -15.78
C ASP A 11 7.73 3.60 -14.96
N VAL A 12 8.44 4.50 -15.63
CA VAL A 12 9.03 5.68 -14.98
C VAL A 12 7.97 6.65 -14.49
N GLY A 13 6.84 6.76 -15.19
CA GLY A 13 5.73 7.64 -14.83
C GLY A 13 4.97 7.14 -13.61
N VAL A 14 4.68 5.85 -13.53
CA VAL A 14 4.02 5.21 -12.38
C VAL A 14 4.87 5.31 -11.12
N ASN A 15 6.18 5.06 -11.22
CA ASN A 15 7.10 5.19 -10.09
C ASN A 15 7.29 6.67 -9.66
N ALA A 16 7.37 7.60 -10.63
CA ALA A 16 7.41 9.03 -10.33
C ALA A 16 6.12 9.51 -9.65
N PHE A 17 4.95 9.09 -10.14
CA PHE A 17 3.66 9.38 -9.54
C PHE A 17 3.61 8.93 -8.08
N HIS A 18 4.03 7.71 -7.78
CA HIS A 18 4.03 7.19 -6.42
C HIS A 18 4.95 7.98 -5.48
N ALA A 19 6.12 8.38 -5.97
CA ALA A 19 7.03 9.23 -5.22
C ALA A 19 6.44 10.62 -4.96
N TYR A 20 5.90 11.29 -5.99
CA TYR A 20 5.29 12.61 -5.85
C TYR A 20 4.05 12.59 -4.96
N TRP A 21 3.22 11.56 -5.04
CA TRP A 21 2.09 11.40 -4.15
C TRP A 21 2.50 11.39 -2.67
N HIS A 22 3.57 10.65 -2.34
CA HIS A 22 4.13 10.64 -0.98
C HIS A 22 4.86 11.93 -0.59
N MET A 23 5.24 12.77 -1.56
CA MET A 23 5.77 14.13 -1.30
C MET A 23 4.65 15.15 -1.04
N ASP A 24 3.51 15.01 -1.73
CA ASP A 24 2.33 15.86 -1.53
C ASP A 24 1.60 15.54 -0.23
N TYR A 25 1.59 14.26 0.15
CA TYR A 25 0.97 13.74 1.39
C TYR A 25 2.00 13.02 2.29
N PRO A 26 3.01 13.75 2.81
CA PRO A 26 4.06 13.14 3.60
C PRO A 26 3.52 12.65 4.95
N PHE A 27 3.73 11.37 5.25
CA PHE A 27 3.32 10.75 6.51
C PHE A 27 3.94 11.42 7.75
N TRP A 28 5.13 12.02 7.60
CA TRP A 28 5.86 12.69 8.67
C TRP A 28 5.41 14.15 8.90
N ALA A 29 4.56 14.73 8.05
CA ALA A 29 4.12 16.10 8.24
C ALA A 29 2.96 16.18 9.24
N ASN A 30 3.22 16.91 10.33
CA ASN A 30 2.20 17.25 11.30
C ASN A 30 1.41 18.49 10.84
N SER A 31 0.10 18.32 10.64
CA SER A 31 -0.79 19.37 10.14
C SER A 31 -0.73 20.67 10.96
N LYS A 32 -0.73 20.54 12.30
CA LYS A 32 -0.71 21.67 13.24
C LYS A 32 0.62 22.39 13.25
N TYR A 33 1.74 21.67 13.24
CA TYR A 33 3.08 22.25 13.26
C TYR A 33 3.38 23.05 11.99
N TYR A 34 3.04 22.49 10.83
CA TYR A 34 3.29 23.15 9.54
C TYR A 34 2.18 24.11 9.11
N ASN A 35 1.09 24.22 9.89
CA ASN A 35 -0.09 25.01 9.56
C ASN A 35 -0.68 24.67 8.16
N VAL A 36 -0.74 23.38 7.87
CA VAL A 36 -1.29 22.82 6.62
C VAL A 36 -2.48 21.94 6.96
N LYS A 37 -3.57 22.06 6.19
CA LYS A 37 -4.71 21.15 6.30
C LYS A 37 -4.59 20.06 5.23
N PHE A 38 -4.38 18.81 5.65
CA PHE A 38 -4.51 17.67 4.76
C PHE A 38 -5.96 17.16 4.79
N ASP A 39 -6.72 17.45 3.73
CA ASP A 39 -8.11 17.00 3.63
C ASP A 39 -8.16 15.51 3.24
N ARG A 40 -8.76 14.69 4.10
CA ARG A 40 -8.98 13.24 3.87
C ARG A 40 -7.70 12.46 3.51
N ARG A 41 -6.55 12.82 4.10
CA ARG A 41 -5.24 12.21 3.78
C ARG A 41 -5.26 10.69 3.87
N GLY A 42 -5.72 10.13 4.99
CA GLY A 42 -5.78 8.69 5.15
C GLY A 42 -6.71 8.00 4.16
N GLU A 43 -7.78 8.66 3.74
CA GLU A 43 -8.66 8.12 2.70
C GLU A 43 -7.99 8.16 1.33
N LEU A 44 -7.27 9.24 1.00
CA LEU A 44 -6.49 9.35 -0.22
C LEU A 44 -5.35 8.34 -0.26
N PHE A 45 -4.72 8.04 0.88
CA PHE A 45 -3.74 6.96 1.02
C PHE A 45 -4.36 5.62 0.62
N TYR A 46 -5.49 5.26 1.22
CA TYR A 46 -6.23 4.05 0.85
C TYR A 46 -6.57 4.04 -0.64
N TYR A 47 -7.23 5.10 -1.13
CA TYR A 47 -7.77 5.13 -2.48
C TYR A 47 -6.65 5.04 -3.53
N THR A 48 -5.57 5.80 -3.36
CA THR A 48 -4.46 5.82 -4.31
C THR A 48 -3.79 4.46 -4.40
N GLN A 49 -3.49 3.86 -3.25
CA GLN A 49 -2.82 2.57 -3.19
C GLN A 49 -3.74 1.43 -3.67
N HIS A 50 -5.05 1.51 -3.37
CA HIS A 50 -6.05 0.60 -3.90
C HIS A 50 -6.16 0.70 -5.43
N GLN A 51 -6.09 1.91 -6.00
CA GLN A 51 -6.08 2.09 -7.46
C GLN A 51 -4.82 1.52 -8.12
N LEU A 52 -3.64 1.71 -7.51
CA LEU A 52 -2.40 1.09 -8.00
C LEU A 52 -2.50 -0.44 -7.99
N MET A 53 -3.06 -1.02 -6.92
CA MET A 53 -3.33 -2.45 -6.82
C MET A 53 -4.35 -2.94 -7.87
N ALA A 54 -5.44 -2.21 -8.07
CA ALA A 54 -6.47 -2.55 -9.05
C ALA A 54 -5.90 -2.53 -10.48
N ARG A 55 -5.11 -1.51 -10.83
CA ARG A 55 -4.41 -1.43 -12.12
C ARG A 55 -3.42 -2.58 -12.29
N TYR A 56 -2.62 -2.88 -11.28
CA TYR A 56 -1.75 -4.04 -11.30
C TYR A 56 -2.51 -5.34 -11.59
N TYR A 57 -3.67 -5.56 -10.98
CA TYR A 57 -4.51 -6.72 -11.28
C TYR A 57 -5.07 -6.71 -12.72
N LEU A 58 -5.39 -5.55 -13.29
CA LEU A 58 -5.80 -5.45 -14.70
C LEU A 58 -4.65 -5.83 -15.64
N GLU A 59 -3.41 -5.42 -15.35
CA GLU A 59 -2.24 -5.82 -16.14
C GLU A 59 -1.96 -7.31 -16.03
N ARG A 60 -2.09 -7.89 -14.82
CA ARG A 60 -2.01 -9.33 -14.62
C ARG A 60 -3.04 -10.08 -15.46
N LEU A 61 -4.30 -9.64 -15.40
CA LEU A 61 -5.39 -10.25 -16.16
C LEU A 61 -5.14 -10.17 -17.66
N SER A 62 -4.68 -9.01 -18.15
CA SER A 62 -4.34 -8.79 -19.56
C SER A 62 -3.23 -9.72 -20.06
N ASN A 63 -2.33 -10.13 -19.17
CA ASN A 63 -1.24 -11.06 -19.45
C ASN A 63 -1.53 -12.51 -19.03
N GLY A 64 -2.78 -12.84 -18.68
CA GLY A 64 -3.17 -14.20 -18.28
C GLY A 64 -2.55 -14.67 -16.95
N LEU A 65 -2.07 -13.75 -16.12
CA LEU A 65 -1.51 -14.05 -14.80
C LEU A 65 -2.63 -14.18 -13.76
N LYS A 66 -2.42 -15.08 -12.79
CA LYS A 66 -3.37 -15.32 -11.70
C LYS A 66 -3.33 -14.22 -10.65
N GLU A 67 -4.35 -14.17 -9.80
CA GLU A 67 -4.34 -13.32 -8.62
C GLU A 67 -3.14 -13.60 -7.70
N ILE A 68 -2.65 -12.56 -7.04
CA ILE A 68 -1.62 -12.65 -6.01
C ILE A 68 -2.19 -13.40 -4.80
N LYS A 69 -1.46 -14.40 -4.33
CA LYS A 69 -1.79 -15.10 -3.09
C LYS A 69 -1.51 -14.18 -1.88
N PRO A 70 -2.45 -14.01 -0.94
CA PRO A 70 -2.20 -13.26 0.29
C PRO A 70 -1.05 -13.88 1.09
N PHE A 71 -0.20 -13.05 1.70
CA PHE A 71 0.80 -13.52 2.66
C PHE A 71 0.14 -14.08 3.92
N SER A 72 0.81 -14.98 4.64
CA SER A 72 0.37 -15.49 5.94
C SER A 72 1.58 -15.64 6.86
N TYR A 73 1.46 -15.17 8.12
CA TYR A 73 2.51 -15.35 9.13
C TYR A 73 2.70 -16.82 9.54
N PHE A 74 1.73 -17.68 9.20
CA PHE A 74 1.73 -19.10 9.57
C PHE A 74 2.21 -20.01 8.44
N GLU A 75 2.54 -19.45 7.27
CA GLU A 75 3.11 -20.21 6.18
C GLU A 75 4.63 -20.30 6.32
N THR A 76 5.15 -21.52 6.28
CA THR A 76 6.58 -21.81 6.42
C THR A 76 7.38 -21.56 5.13
N GLN A 77 6.71 -21.57 3.98
CA GLN A 77 7.30 -21.32 2.67
C GLN A 77 6.79 -20.01 2.10
N SER A 78 7.71 -19.12 1.73
CA SER A 78 7.38 -17.88 1.06
C SER A 78 6.96 -18.14 -0.38
N HIS A 79 5.75 -17.71 -0.75
CA HIS A 79 5.30 -17.65 -2.14
C HIS A 79 5.59 -16.31 -2.82
N ILE A 80 6.31 -15.40 -2.14
CA ILE A 80 6.69 -14.12 -2.71
C ILE A 80 7.73 -14.39 -3.81
N PRO A 81 7.49 -13.92 -5.05
CA PRO A 81 8.46 -14.08 -6.12
C PRO A 81 9.81 -13.44 -5.80
N GLY A 82 10.88 -14.07 -6.29
CA GLY A 82 12.19 -13.45 -6.33
C GLY A 82 12.18 -12.21 -7.23
N TYR A 83 13.08 -11.26 -6.97
CA TYR A 83 13.19 -10.03 -7.73
C TYR A 83 14.64 -9.56 -7.80
N GLU A 84 15.11 -9.28 -9.02
CA GLU A 84 16.43 -8.71 -9.32
C GLU A 84 16.23 -7.31 -9.91
N PRO A 85 16.45 -6.23 -9.14
CA PRO A 85 16.17 -4.87 -9.58
C PRO A 85 17.10 -4.37 -10.69
N SER A 86 18.32 -4.91 -10.81
CA SER A 86 19.38 -4.41 -11.70
C SER A 86 19.63 -2.89 -11.55
N LEU A 87 19.52 -2.39 -10.32
CA LEU A 87 19.73 -0.98 -9.97
C LEU A 87 20.96 -0.79 -9.08
N ARG A 88 21.51 0.42 -9.14
CA ARG A 88 22.63 0.84 -8.29
C ARG A 88 22.35 2.20 -7.66
N TYR A 89 22.74 2.35 -6.40
CA TYR A 89 22.75 3.63 -5.71
C TYR A 89 23.83 4.56 -6.27
N PRO A 90 23.69 5.89 -6.09
CA PRO A 90 24.72 6.85 -6.50
C PRO A 90 26.10 6.60 -5.87
N ASN A 91 26.14 6.01 -4.68
CA ASN A 91 27.39 5.65 -3.98
C ASN A 91 28.04 4.36 -4.50
N GLY A 92 27.48 3.72 -5.53
CA GLY A 92 28.00 2.51 -6.13
C GLY A 92 27.50 1.19 -5.52
N LYS A 93 26.81 1.22 -4.37
CA LYS A 93 26.18 0.01 -3.79
C LYS A 93 25.03 -0.46 -4.68
N GLU A 94 24.88 -1.76 -4.86
CA GLU A 94 23.74 -2.32 -5.61
C GLU A 94 22.51 -2.45 -4.70
N PHE A 95 21.33 -2.37 -5.30
CA PHE A 95 20.11 -2.78 -4.60
C PHE A 95 20.16 -4.31 -4.40
N PRO A 96 19.86 -4.82 -3.19
CA PRO A 96 19.92 -6.25 -2.95
C PRO A 96 18.90 -7.01 -3.81
N MET A 97 19.31 -8.14 -4.40
CA MET A 97 18.41 -9.11 -5.02
C MET A 97 17.64 -9.89 -3.95
N ARG A 98 16.34 -10.15 -4.15
CA ARG A 98 15.62 -11.16 -3.35
C ARG A 98 15.58 -12.49 -4.10
N PRO A 99 16.30 -13.53 -3.63
CA PRO A 99 16.12 -14.89 -4.14
C PRO A 99 14.69 -15.41 -3.92
N GLU A 100 14.27 -16.38 -4.73
CA GLU A 100 13.00 -17.08 -4.51
C GLU A 100 13.02 -17.85 -3.17
N GLY A 101 11.85 -17.91 -2.51
CA GLY A 101 11.67 -18.68 -1.28
C GLY A 101 12.21 -18.02 0.00
N VAL A 102 12.81 -16.82 -0.10
CA VAL A 102 13.25 -16.07 1.10
C VAL A 102 12.04 -15.71 1.97
N SER A 103 12.13 -16.06 3.25
CA SER A 103 11.12 -15.75 4.25
C SER A 103 11.37 -14.38 4.86
N ILE A 104 10.34 -13.53 4.83
CA ILE A 104 10.32 -12.25 5.54
C ILE A 104 10.14 -12.43 7.05
N LEU A 105 9.72 -13.62 7.51
CA LEU A 105 9.49 -13.92 8.92
C LEU A 105 10.77 -13.92 9.77
N ASN A 106 11.93 -13.97 9.12
CA ASN A 106 13.22 -13.89 9.79
C ASN A 106 13.57 -12.48 10.26
N ASN A 107 12.81 -11.44 9.86
CA ASN A 107 13.06 -10.06 10.29
C ASN A 107 12.64 -9.85 11.76
N TYR A 108 13.50 -9.21 12.57
CA TYR A 108 13.22 -9.06 14.00
C TYR A 108 12.01 -8.17 14.33
N HIS A 109 11.52 -7.36 13.37
CA HIS A 109 10.31 -6.55 13.53
C HIS A 109 9.00 -7.30 13.21
N VAL A 110 9.05 -8.57 12.80
CA VAL A 110 7.84 -9.32 12.39
C VAL A 110 6.82 -9.44 13.52
N GLU A 111 7.27 -9.67 14.76
CA GLU A 111 6.38 -9.77 15.92
C GLU A 111 5.69 -8.42 16.21
N GLU A 112 6.41 -7.31 16.04
CA GLU A 112 5.86 -5.97 16.18
C GLU A 112 4.79 -5.70 15.13
N VAL A 113 5.08 -5.99 13.85
CA VAL A 113 4.11 -5.86 12.76
C VAL A 113 2.85 -6.69 13.03
N PHE A 114 3.01 -7.94 13.47
CA PHE A 114 1.89 -8.81 13.82
C PHE A 114 1.02 -8.21 14.94
N ALA A 115 1.64 -7.64 15.97
CA ALA A 115 0.92 -6.98 17.06
C ALA A 115 0.17 -5.72 16.60
N LEU A 116 0.77 -4.90 15.74
CA LEU A 116 0.14 -3.71 15.16
C LEU A 116 -1.07 -4.08 14.29
N GLU A 117 -0.90 -5.04 13.39
CA GLU A 117 -1.96 -5.52 12.50
C GLU A 117 -3.14 -6.07 13.31
N ARG A 118 -2.86 -6.85 14.37
CA ARG A 118 -3.90 -7.36 15.28
C ARG A 118 -4.69 -6.24 15.95
N ARG A 119 -4.03 -5.20 16.47
CA ARG A 119 -4.72 -4.05 17.10
C ARG A 119 -5.63 -3.31 16.12
N ILE A 120 -5.23 -3.25 14.85
CA ILE A 120 -6.02 -2.61 13.79
C ILE A 120 -7.24 -3.47 13.44
N HIS A 121 -7.08 -4.80 13.29
CA HIS A 121 -8.22 -5.71 13.14
C HIS A 121 -9.21 -5.58 14.31
N ASP A 122 -8.73 -5.63 15.56
CA ASP A 122 -9.58 -5.49 16.74
C ASP A 122 -10.38 -4.17 16.72
N ALA A 123 -9.74 -3.06 16.31
CA ALA A 123 -10.40 -1.76 16.23
C ALA A 123 -11.45 -1.68 15.10
N ILE A 124 -11.16 -2.31 13.95
CA ILE A 124 -12.11 -2.47 12.85
C ILE A 124 -13.32 -3.27 13.35
N ASP A 125 -13.12 -4.46 13.90
CA ASP A 125 -14.20 -5.36 14.34
C ASP A 125 -15.08 -4.72 15.43
N LEU A 126 -14.48 -3.96 16.35
CA LEU A 126 -15.21 -3.20 17.37
C LEU A 126 -15.94 -1.97 16.80
N GLY A 127 -15.53 -1.48 15.63
CA GLY A 127 -16.09 -0.30 14.96
C GLY A 127 -15.67 1.04 15.56
N PHE A 128 -14.63 1.08 16.39
CA PHE A 128 -14.08 2.30 16.96
C PHE A 128 -12.59 2.16 17.29
N VAL A 129 -11.88 3.29 17.37
CA VAL A 129 -10.47 3.38 17.75
C VAL A 129 -10.31 4.11 19.08
N PHE A 130 -9.20 3.88 19.77
CA PHE A 130 -8.85 4.62 20.99
C PHE A 130 -7.96 5.82 20.66
N GLY A 131 -8.38 7.02 21.07
CA GLY A 131 -7.54 8.21 21.09
C GLY A 131 -6.46 8.16 22.17
N LYS A 132 -5.58 9.17 22.18
CA LYS A 132 -4.46 9.27 23.14
C LYS A 132 -4.93 9.31 24.60
N ASP A 133 -6.12 9.84 24.86
CA ASP A 133 -6.70 9.99 26.20
C ASP A 133 -7.64 8.81 26.56
N GLY A 134 -7.67 7.76 25.74
CA GLY A 134 -8.55 6.59 25.92
C GLY A 134 -9.99 6.81 25.44
N GLN A 135 -10.30 7.95 24.82
CA GLN A 135 -11.60 8.22 24.21
C GLN A 135 -11.86 7.24 23.05
N LYS A 136 -13.10 6.79 22.91
CA LYS A 136 -13.54 5.97 21.78
C LYS A 136 -13.98 6.86 20.63
N ILE A 137 -13.38 6.69 19.46
CA ILE A 137 -13.71 7.42 18.24
C ILE A 137 -14.31 6.44 17.23
N SER A 138 -15.56 6.67 16.85
CA SER A 138 -16.29 5.79 15.92
C SER A 138 -15.63 5.75 14.54
N LEU A 139 -15.50 4.56 13.97
CA LEU A 139 -15.08 4.37 12.58
C LEU A 139 -16.27 4.34 11.59
N LYS A 140 -17.51 4.30 12.09
CA LYS A 140 -18.72 4.22 11.24
C LYS A 140 -19.16 5.56 10.66
N GLU A 141 -18.53 6.63 11.09
CA GLU A 141 -18.77 7.98 10.58
C GLU A 141 -18.03 8.22 9.26
N LYS A 142 -18.41 9.29 8.54
CA LYS A 142 -17.83 9.67 7.24
C LYS A 142 -16.29 9.74 7.25
N GLU A 143 -15.71 10.21 8.35
CA GLU A 143 -14.24 10.37 8.50
C GLU A 143 -13.52 9.07 8.90
N GLY A 144 -14.26 8.00 9.18
CA GLY A 144 -13.70 6.75 9.71
C GLY A 144 -12.65 6.13 8.82
N ILE A 145 -12.82 6.20 7.50
CA ILE A 145 -11.83 5.71 6.53
C ILE A 145 -10.54 6.53 6.54
N SER A 146 -10.64 7.85 6.73
CA SER A 146 -9.46 8.71 6.85
C SER A 146 -8.73 8.42 8.15
N ILE A 147 -9.44 8.26 9.26
CA ILE A 147 -8.85 7.86 10.54
C ILE A 147 -8.10 6.54 10.42
N LEU A 148 -8.74 5.53 9.79
CA LEU A 148 -8.12 4.23 9.57
C LEU A 148 -6.88 4.33 8.68
N GLY A 149 -6.94 5.14 7.62
CA GLY A 149 -5.79 5.37 6.73
C GLY A 149 -4.62 6.05 7.42
N ASP A 150 -4.87 7.12 8.18
CA ASP A 150 -3.83 7.80 8.97
C ASP A 150 -3.20 6.85 10.00
N MET A 151 -3.99 5.95 10.59
CA MET A 151 -3.49 4.93 11.52
C MET A 151 -2.65 3.84 10.85
N ILE A 152 -3.09 3.31 9.71
CA ILE A 152 -2.37 2.26 8.98
C ILE A 152 -1.07 2.81 8.38
N GLU A 153 -1.12 3.98 7.77
CA GLU A 153 0.08 4.65 7.23
C GLU A 153 1.02 5.09 8.35
N GLY A 154 0.48 5.44 9.52
CA GLY A 154 1.25 5.89 10.68
C GLY A 154 1.62 7.37 10.61
N THR A 155 0.69 8.20 10.14
CA THR A 155 0.93 9.63 9.94
C THR A 155 1.10 10.37 11.28
N GLU A 156 1.73 11.55 11.28
CA GLU A 156 1.87 12.37 12.50
C GLU A 156 0.53 12.86 13.08
N ASP A 157 -0.54 12.85 12.29
CA ASP A 157 -1.89 13.18 12.76
C ASP A 157 -2.70 11.94 13.16
N SER A 158 -2.08 10.74 13.17
CA SER A 158 -2.73 9.51 13.61
C SER A 158 -3.28 9.63 15.04
N THR A 159 -4.54 9.21 15.18
CA THR A 159 -5.35 9.29 16.41
C THR A 159 -4.61 8.80 17.65
N ASN A 160 -3.84 7.71 17.54
CA ASN A 160 -3.00 7.20 18.62
C ASN A 160 -1.80 6.43 18.03
N LYS A 161 -0.85 7.16 17.44
CA LYS A 161 0.36 6.60 16.83
C LYS A 161 1.19 5.72 17.77
N GLN A 162 1.21 6.01 19.07
CA GLN A 162 1.95 5.19 20.04
C GLN A 162 1.34 3.79 20.20
N PHE A 163 0.01 3.68 20.09
CA PHE A 163 -0.70 2.40 20.23
C PHE A 163 -0.83 1.64 18.90
N TYR A 164 -1.20 2.33 17.83
CA TYR A 164 -1.43 1.72 16.51
C TYR A 164 -0.20 1.70 15.60
N GLY A 165 0.86 2.42 15.96
CA GLY A 165 2.13 2.41 15.25
C GLY A 165 2.02 2.95 13.83
N SER A 166 2.75 2.29 12.92
CA SER A 166 2.85 2.65 11.51
C SER A 166 2.93 1.38 10.66
N LEU A 167 1.83 0.63 10.59
CA LEU A 167 1.79 -0.70 9.97
C LEU A 167 2.35 -0.72 8.55
N TYR A 168 1.96 0.22 7.68
CA TYR A 168 2.46 0.30 6.30
C TYR A 168 3.98 0.43 6.23
N ASN A 169 4.56 1.39 6.96
CA ASN A 169 6.00 1.58 6.96
C ASN A 169 6.74 0.39 7.59
N MET A 170 6.20 -0.19 8.67
CA MET A 170 6.82 -1.37 9.30
C MET A 170 6.76 -2.60 8.40
N LEU A 171 5.67 -2.80 7.66
CA LEU A 171 5.60 -3.84 6.63
C LEU A 171 6.64 -3.60 5.53
N ARG A 172 6.84 -2.35 5.08
CA ARG A 172 7.89 -2.03 4.09
C ARG A 172 9.28 -2.37 4.62
N THR A 173 9.54 -2.08 5.90
CA THR A 173 10.79 -2.47 6.57
C THR A 173 10.97 -3.99 6.59
N VAL A 174 9.96 -4.74 7.05
CA VAL A 174 10.02 -6.21 7.12
C VAL A 174 10.19 -6.85 5.75
N TYR A 175 9.45 -6.36 4.75
CA TYR A 175 9.51 -6.86 3.38
C TYR A 175 10.76 -6.39 2.64
N GLY A 176 11.37 -5.27 3.02
CA GLY A 176 12.53 -4.69 2.34
C GLY A 176 13.87 -5.20 2.87
N HIS A 177 13.98 -5.41 4.18
CA HIS A 177 15.18 -5.93 4.82
C HIS A 177 15.23 -7.46 4.83
N TYR A 178 14.90 -8.12 3.71
CA TYR A 178 15.03 -9.58 3.60
C TYR A 178 16.49 -10.04 3.50
N ALA A 179 17.38 -9.20 2.96
CA ALA A 179 18.79 -9.52 2.74
C ALA A 179 19.64 -9.38 4.00
N ASP A 180 19.22 -8.51 4.92
CA ASP A 180 19.85 -8.30 6.22
C ASP A 180 18.78 -8.07 7.30
N PRO A 181 18.02 -9.13 7.67
CA PRO A 181 16.88 -9.02 8.57
C PRO A 181 17.26 -8.64 10.01
N MET A 182 18.55 -8.71 10.35
CA MET A 182 19.10 -8.38 11.68
C MET A 182 19.98 -7.14 11.67
N TYR A 183 20.15 -6.47 10.53
CA TYR A 183 20.97 -5.26 10.36
C TYR A 183 22.44 -5.47 10.80
N GLN A 184 22.99 -6.64 10.52
CA GLN A 184 24.33 -7.05 10.94
C GLN A 184 25.39 -6.88 9.85
N TYR A 185 24.97 -6.69 8.60
CA TYR A 185 25.84 -6.81 7.42
C TYR A 185 25.91 -5.52 6.59
N GLU A 186 25.27 -4.43 7.06
CA GLU A 186 25.26 -3.10 6.41
C GLU A 186 24.82 -3.16 4.93
N VAL A 187 23.91 -4.09 4.62
CA VAL A 187 23.33 -4.24 3.29
C VAL A 187 22.53 -2.99 2.95
N ALA A 188 22.67 -2.52 1.71
CA ALA A 188 21.93 -1.36 1.26
C ALA A 188 20.41 -1.64 1.28
N PRO A 189 19.57 -0.62 1.52
CA PRO A 189 18.12 -0.76 1.43
C PRO A 189 17.67 -1.37 0.09
N SER A 190 16.61 -2.17 0.13
CA SER A 190 15.97 -2.72 -1.07
C SER A 190 15.15 -1.68 -1.82
N VAL A 191 14.64 -2.05 -3.00
CA VAL A 191 13.73 -1.19 -3.77
C VAL A 191 12.42 -0.89 -3.03
N LEU A 192 11.97 -1.76 -2.13
CA LEU A 192 10.74 -1.59 -1.36
C LEU A 192 10.81 -0.43 -0.37
N GLU A 193 12.03 -0.01 -0.02
CA GLU A 193 12.29 1.05 0.96
C GLU A 193 12.30 2.46 0.35
N HIS A 194 12.16 2.58 -0.97
CA HIS A 194 12.03 3.88 -1.65
C HIS A 194 10.72 4.00 -2.42
N PHE A 195 10.01 5.12 -2.27
CA PHE A 195 8.77 5.33 -3.02
C PHE A 195 9.00 5.41 -4.54
N THR A 196 10.20 5.78 -4.97
CA THR A 196 10.59 5.85 -6.40
C THR A 196 10.86 4.50 -7.03
N THR A 197 10.98 3.41 -6.26
CA THR A 197 11.33 2.09 -6.80
C THR A 197 10.49 0.94 -6.24
N ALA A 198 9.69 1.17 -5.19
CA ALA A 198 8.92 0.12 -4.53
C ALA A 198 7.93 -0.60 -5.47
N LEU A 199 7.30 0.13 -6.40
CA LEU A 199 6.32 -0.46 -7.32
C LEU A 199 6.93 -1.44 -8.33
N ARG A 200 8.26 -1.42 -8.50
CA ARG A 200 8.96 -2.34 -9.40
C ARG A 200 8.95 -3.78 -8.90
N ASP A 201 8.85 -3.96 -7.58
CA ASP A 201 8.97 -5.26 -6.93
C ASP A 201 7.59 -5.93 -6.71
N PRO A 202 7.34 -7.15 -7.21
CA PRO A 202 6.11 -7.90 -6.95
C PRO A 202 5.73 -8.09 -5.47
N ALA A 203 6.72 -8.06 -4.56
CA ALA A 203 6.50 -8.13 -3.12
C ALA A 203 5.73 -6.93 -2.57
N TYR A 204 5.85 -5.76 -3.20
CA TYR A 204 5.07 -4.57 -2.85
C TYR A 204 3.57 -4.86 -2.89
N TYR A 205 3.13 -5.52 -3.96
CA TYR A 205 1.72 -5.84 -4.14
C TYR A 205 1.26 -6.94 -3.18
N THR A 206 2.13 -7.89 -2.83
CA THR A 206 1.81 -8.88 -1.77
C THR A 206 1.64 -8.22 -0.41
N LEU A 207 2.52 -7.28 -0.06
CA LEU A 207 2.44 -6.46 1.15
C LEU A 207 1.14 -5.65 1.16
N TYR A 208 0.86 -4.91 0.08
CA TYR A 208 -0.30 -4.02 0.07
C TYR A 208 -1.61 -4.80 0.04
N LYS A 209 -1.64 -6.01 -0.52
CA LYS A 209 -2.81 -6.90 -0.43
C LYS A 209 -3.24 -7.17 1.02
N ARG A 210 -2.29 -7.24 1.98
CA ARG A 210 -2.62 -7.34 3.41
C ARG A 210 -3.34 -6.08 3.90
N ILE A 211 -2.79 -4.92 3.58
CA ILE A 211 -3.35 -3.61 3.97
C ILE A 211 -4.73 -3.39 3.35
N ASP A 212 -4.89 -3.68 2.06
CA ASP A 212 -6.16 -3.59 1.34
C ASP A 212 -7.25 -4.47 1.97
N THR A 213 -6.86 -5.60 2.58
CA THR A 213 -7.79 -6.48 3.29
C THR A 213 -8.36 -5.82 4.54
N LEU A 214 -7.56 -5.05 5.29
CA LEU A 214 -8.03 -4.25 6.44
C LEU A 214 -9.09 -3.22 6.01
N PHE A 215 -8.83 -2.48 4.92
CA PHE A 215 -9.80 -1.53 4.40
C PHE A 215 -11.07 -2.20 3.89
N LYS A 216 -10.96 -3.38 3.27
CA LYS A 216 -12.12 -4.17 2.85
C LYS A 216 -12.95 -4.65 4.03
N GLU A 217 -12.33 -5.12 5.10
CA GLU A 217 -13.03 -5.49 6.34
C GLU A 217 -13.73 -4.30 6.96
N TYR A 218 -13.06 -3.15 7.02
CA TYR A 218 -13.68 -1.89 7.42
C TYR A 218 -14.90 -1.54 6.57
N LYS A 219 -14.81 -1.61 5.24
CA LYS A 219 -15.92 -1.31 4.33
C LYS A 219 -17.12 -2.25 4.54
N LYS A 220 -16.92 -3.50 4.98
CA LYS A 220 -18.01 -4.43 5.32
C LYS A 220 -18.83 -4.00 6.53
N LEU A 221 -18.30 -3.10 7.38
CA LEU A 221 -19.04 -2.55 8.53
C LEU A 221 -20.01 -1.45 8.14
N MET A 222 -19.86 -0.87 6.94
CA MET A 222 -20.71 0.20 6.45
C MET A 222 -22.02 -0.41 5.90
N PRO A 223 -23.16 0.28 6.06
CA PRO A 223 -24.38 -0.13 5.40
C PRO A 223 -24.21 -0.09 3.87
N GLU A 224 -24.91 -1.00 3.18
CA GLU A 224 -25.01 -0.92 1.73
C GLU A 224 -25.74 0.37 1.32
N TYR A 225 -25.36 0.93 0.18
CA TYR A 225 -26.04 2.10 -0.35
C TYR A 225 -27.51 1.78 -0.66
N THR A 226 -28.40 2.66 -0.20
CA THR A 226 -29.82 2.62 -0.51
C THR A 226 -30.09 3.12 -1.92
N TYR A 227 -31.27 2.80 -2.45
CA TYR A 227 -31.73 3.31 -3.75
C TYR A 227 -31.70 4.85 -3.80
N ASP A 228 -32.13 5.51 -2.72
CA ASP A 228 -32.18 6.98 -2.66
C ASP A 228 -30.78 7.62 -2.63
N GLU A 229 -29.76 6.91 -2.15
CA GLU A 229 -28.36 7.38 -2.17
C GLU A 229 -27.68 7.21 -3.54
N LEU A 230 -28.12 6.20 -4.33
CA LEU A 230 -27.55 5.91 -5.65
C LEU A 230 -28.27 6.62 -6.80
N THR A 231 -29.54 6.95 -6.61
CA THR A 231 -30.33 7.56 -7.67
C THR A 231 -30.16 9.06 -7.75
N TYR A 232 -30.25 9.57 -8.98
CA TYR A 232 -30.32 11.00 -9.25
C TYR A 232 -31.62 11.30 -10.01
N PRO A 233 -32.71 11.64 -9.29
CA PRO A 233 -34.02 11.86 -9.90
C PRO A 233 -33.98 12.88 -11.04
N GLY A 234 -34.62 12.55 -12.17
CA GLY A 234 -34.64 13.38 -13.37
C GLY A 234 -33.48 13.16 -14.34
N VAL A 235 -32.49 12.34 -13.98
CA VAL A 235 -31.43 11.90 -14.90
C VAL A 235 -31.61 10.44 -15.25
N LYS A 236 -31.52 10.14 -16.54
CA LYS A 236 -31.52 8.79 -17.08
C LYS A 236 -30.38 8.66 -18.08
N VAL A 237 -29.50 7.68 -17.86
CA VAL A 237 -28.46 7.33 -18.83
C VAL A 237 -29.13 6.52 -19.94
N GLU A 238 -29.22 7.06 -21.15
CA GLU A 238 -29.85 6.39 -22.29
C GLU A 238 -28.88 5.52 -23.09
N SER A 239 -27.65 6.00 -23.27
CA SER A 239 -26.59 5.29 -23.98
C SER A 239 -25.21 5.75 -23.51
N VAL A 240 -24.22 4.86 -23.66
CA VAL A 240 -22.79 5.16 -23.52
C VAL A 240 -22.10 4.58 -24.75
N GLU A 241 -21.51 5.44 -25.57
CA GLU A 241 -20.78 5.06 -26.78
C GLU A 241 -19.29 5.33 -26.57
N ILE A 242 -18.45 4.34 -26.91
CA ILE A 242 -17.00 4.41 -26.78
C ILE A 242 -16.39 3.98 -28.11
N GLU A 243 -15.42 4.76 -28.60
CA GLU A 243 -14.65 4.39 -29.78
C GLU A 243 -13.71 3.21 -29.51
N LYS A 244 -13.12 2.66 -30.57
CA LYS A 244 -12.19 1.55 -30.45
C LYS A 244 -10.96 1.95 -29.60
N LEU A 245 -10.80 1.30 -28.46
CA LEU A 245 -9.62 1.43 -27.60
C LEU A 245 -8.51 0.51 -28.11
N VAL A 246 -7.34 1.08 -28.41
CA VAL A 246 -6.14 0.34 -28.85
C VAL A 246 -4.95 0.81 -28.03
N THR A 247 -4.16 -0.13 -27.50
CA THR A 247 -2.90 0.13 -26.79
C THR A 247 -1.71 -0.35 -27.63
N TYR A 248 -0.57 0.31 -27.47
CA TYR A 248 0.68 -0.04 -28.14
C TYR A 248 1.86 0.53 -27.34
N PHE A 249 3.07 0.03 -27.61
CA PHE A 249 4.29 0.51 -26.97
C PHE A 249 4.93 1.63 -27.79
N GLU A 250 5.39 2.69 -27.11
CA GLU A 250 6.14 3.80 -27.69
C GLU A 250 7.54 3.87 -27.10
N GLN A 251 8.48 4.44 -27.86
CA GLN A 251 9.82 4.73 -27.35
C GLN A 251 9.84 6.11 -26.69
N LEU A 252 10.31 6.16 -25.44
CA LEU A 252 10.54 7.39 -24.70
C LEU A 252 12.05 7.60 -24.53
N SER A 253 12.53 8.84 -24.74
CA SER A 253 13.90 9.24 -24.42
C SER A 253 13.88 10.18 -23.22
N THR A 254 14.69 9.89 -22.21
CA THR A 254 14.92 10.78 -21.07
C THR A 254 16.23 11.52 -21.26
N SER A 255 16.18 12.85 -21.26
CA SER A 255 17.33 13.76 -21.40
C SER A 255 18.15 13.88 -20.12
#